data_AF-A0A9E5LY10-F1
#
_entry.id   AF-A0A9E5LY10-F1
#
_cell.length_a   1.000
_cell.length_b   1.000
_cell.length_c   1.000
_cell.angle_alpha   90.00
_cell.angle_beta   90.00
_cell.angle_gamma   90.00
#
_symmetry.space_group_name_H-M   'P 1'
#
loop_
_entity.id
_entity.type
_entity.pdbx_description
1 polymer ?
#
loop_
_entity_poly.entity_id
_entity_poly.type
_entity_poly.pdbx_seq_one_letter_code
_entity_poly.pdbx_strand_id
1 'polypeptide(L)'
;MPIVGYPGWVDALRNGEQLTSTIDAYNQVPMLYRAVNLRCDAISSVPYRIKRGDTDIEWPWAQSFAQLIKETERALLLTGSAFWLKLKKGNVLTGFQALNPQTVMVKFDASQAVAGNPYAGITFTQQFRGATFGPWTVDDVVYFREPSMTDEIGPGLASARVALQSAQLAHYLERFASHFFEGGAQPVTIMNLPENMDEAEFQRFKGEWGRFSGVVNAFRTAFVRSPEIKATVITPPIKDLMLPELQER
;
A
#
# COMPACT_ATOMS: atom_id res chain seq x y z
N MET A 1 -40.03 13.41 -2.69
CA MET A 1 -38.71 12.75 -2.48
C MET A 1 -37.71 13.81 -2.02
N PRO A 2 -36.88 13.56 -1.00
CA PRO A 2 -35.84 14.50 -0.58
C PRO A 2 -34.79 14.67 -1.69
N ILE A 3 -34.35 15.91 -1.95
CA ILE A 3 -33.24 16.17 -2.86
C ILE A 3 -31.95 15.95 -2.08
N VAL A 4 -31.18 14.94 -2.49
CA VAL A 4 -29.80 14.74 -2.00
C VAL A 4 -28.85 15.34 -3.02
N GLY A 5 -28.29 16.51 -2.72
CA GLY A 5 -27.18 17.09 -3.48
C GLY A 5 -25.88 16.52 -2.96
N TYR A 6 -25.21 15.66 -3.75
CA TYR A 6 -23.87 15.20 -3.42
C TYR A 6 -22.83 16.24 -3.86
N PRO A 7 -21.95 16.72 -2.96
CA PRO A 7 -20.79 17.50 -3.35
C PRO A 7 -19.89 16.70 -4.30
N GLY A 8 -19.28 17.35 -5.29
CA GLY A 8 -18.43 16.68 -6.29
C GLY A 8 -17.23 15.92 -5.70
N TRP A 9 -16.78 16.29 -4.50
CA TRP A 9 -15.71 15.57 -3.79
C TRP A 9 -16.14 14.16 -3.35
N VAL A 10 -17.43 13.91 -3.14
CA VAL A 10 -17.97 12.58 -2.79
C VAL A 10 -17.84 11.62 -3.96
N ASP A 11 -18.06 12.10 -5.19
CA ASP A 11 -17.87 11.28 -6.39
C ASP A 11 -16.39 10.99 -6.66
N ALA A 12 -15.50 11.95 -6.39
CA ALA A 12 -14.05 11.73 -6.44
C ALA A 12 -13.58 10.68 -5.40
N LEU A 13 -14.19 10.68 -4.20
CA LEU A 13 -13.92 9.67 -3.18
C LEU A 13 -14.38 8.27 -3.63
N ARG A 14 -15.54 8.17 -4.30
CA ARG A 14 -16.07 6.91 -4.82
C ARG A 14 -15.23 6.31 -5.96
N ASN A 15 -14.62 7.16 -6.78
CA ASN A 15 -13.95 6.73 -8.01
C ASN A 15 -12.46 6.42 -7.84
N GLY A 16 -11.80 6.90 -6.80
CA GLY A 16 -10.34 6.72 -6.69
C GLY A 16 -9.91 5.35 -6.17
N GLU A 17 -8.65 5.02 -6.46
CA GLU A 17 -8.06 3.70 -6.28
C GLU A 17 -8.12 3.19 -4.84
N GLN A 18 -8.28 1.87 -4.71
CA GLN A 18 -8.21 1.16 -3.45
C GLN A 18 -6.79 0.64 -3.24
N LEU A 19 -6.27 0.82 -2.04
CA LEU A 19 -4.95 0.36 -1.66
C LEU A 19 -5.06 -1.11 -1.26
N THR A 20 -4.57 -2.04 -2.09
CA THR A 20 -4.83 -3.48 -1.92
C THR A 20 -3.60 -4.29 -1.51
N SER A 21 -2.39 -3.83 -1.88
CA SER A 21 -1.15 -4.55 -1.59
C SER A 21 -0.21 -3.78 -0.67
N THR A 22 0.70 -4.51 -0.02
CA THR A 22 1.77 -3.93 0.81
C THR A 22 2.72 -3.04 0.01
N ILE A 23 2.87 -3.30 -1.29
CA ILE A 23 3.75 -2.54 -2.17
C ILE A 23 3.07 -1.24 -2.60
N ASP A 24 1.76 -1.26 -2.84
CA ASP A 24 0.99 -0.03 -3.05
C ASP A 24 1.03 0.85 -1.79
N ALA A 25 0.84 0.23 -0.62
CA ALA A 25 0.96 0.91 0.67
C ALA A 25 2.33 1.58 0.82
N TYR A 26 3.40 0.88 0.49
CA TYR A 26 4.75 1.41 0.54
C TYR A 26 4.96 2.59 -0.41
N ASN A 27 4.32 2.59 -1.58
CA ASN A 27 4.45 3.68 -2.56
C ASN A 27 3.58 4.91 -2.22
N GLN A 28 2.49 4.73 -1.48
CA GLN A 28 1.49 5.79 -1.26
C GLN A 28 1.44 6.33 0.18
N VAL A 29 1.85 5.54 1.19
CA VAL A 29 1.77 5.92 2.61
C VAL A 29 3.13 6.37 3.13
N PRO A 30 3.34 7.67 3.42
CA PRO A 30 4.66 8.21 3.77
C PRO A 30 5.27 7.56 5.02
N MET A 31 4.45 7.28 6.04
CA MET A 31 4.92 6.66 7.28
C MET A 31 5.44 5.24 7.06
N LEU A 32 4.75 4.43 6.26
CA LEU A 32 5.18 3.08 5.92
C LEU A 32 6.45 3.11 5.06
N TYR A 33 6.48 3.99 4.04
CA TYR A 33 7.67 4.22 3.21
C TYR A 33 8.89 4.56 4.06
N ARG A 34 8.73 5.51 4.99
CA ARG A 34 9.83 5.97 5.84
C ARG A 34 10.27 4.89 6.80
N ALA A 35 9.35 4.20 7.48
CA ALA A 35 9.67 3.14 8.45
C ALA A 35 10.46 1.99 7.81
N VAL A 36 10.03 1.53 6.63
CA VAL A 36 10.73 0.48 5.87
C VAL A 36 12.14 0.94 5.51
N ASN A 37 12.29 2.14 4.94
CA ASN A 37 13.61 2.65 4.55
C ASN A 37 14.54 2.90 5.75
N LEU A 38 14.02 3.38 6.88
CA LEU A 38 14.81 3.59 8.10
C LEU A 38 15.41 2.27 8.61
N ARG A 39 14.60 1.19 8.64
CA ARG A 39 15.06 -0.14 9.04
C ARG A 39 16.08 -0.70 8.04
N CYS A 40 15.84 -0.54 6.74
CA CYS A 40 16.77 -0.94 5.69
C CYS A 40 18.11 -0.20 5.79
N ASP A 41 18.08 1.11 6.03
CA ASP A 41 19.27 1.93 6.20
C ASP A 41 20.05 1.50 7.44
N ALA A 42 19.37 1.32 8.57
CA ALA A 42 19.97 0.89 9.83
C ALA A 42 20.72 -0.44 9.67
N ILE A 43 20.07 -1.48 9.12
CA ILE A 43 20.72 -2.80 8.96
C ILE A 43 21.87 -2.77 7.96
N SER A 44 21.73 -1.99 6.88
CA SER A 44 22.79 -1.87 5.86
C SER A 44 24.03 -1.11 6.35
N SER A 45 23.88 -0.30 7.39
CA SER A 45 24.97 0.48 7.99
C SER A 45 25.78 -0.30 9.04
N VAL A 46 25.32 -1.48 9.45
CA VAL A 46 26.00 -2.29 10.46
C VAL A 46 27.35 -2.77 9.92
N PRO A 47 28.47 -2.49 10.62
CA PRO A 47 29.77 -3.02 10.22
C PRO A 47 29.78 -4.55 10.24
N TYR A 48 30.33 -5.16 9.20
CA TYR A 48 30.45 -6.61 9.08
C TYR A 48 31.92 -7.02 8.90
N ARG A 49 32.22 -8.26 9.28
CA ARG A 49 33.51 -8.91 8.98
C ARG A 49 33.23 -10.28 8.40
N ILE A 50 33.94 -10.62 7.34
CA ILE A 50 33.84 -11.94 6.72
C ILE A 50 35.09 -12.69 7.14
N LYS A 51 34.93 -13.90 7.66
CA LYS A 51 36.04 -14.73 8.10
C LYS A 51 36.15 -15.98 7.24
N ARG A 52 37.38 -16.36 6.91
CA ARG A 52 37.71 -17.68 6.36
C ARG A 52 38.66 -18.35 7.34
N GLY A 53 38.13 -19.21 8.21
CA GLY A 53 38.87 -19.66 9.39
C GLY A 53 39.11 -18.48 10.33
N ASP A 54 40.36 -18.26 10.73
CA ASP A 54 40.74 -17.16 11.64
C ASP A 54 41.09 -15.85 10.91
N THR A 55 41.15 -15.86 9.58
CA THR A 55 41.55 -14.69 8.78
C THR A 55 40.33 -13.86 8.37
N ASP A 56 40.38 -12.57 8.66
CA ASP A 56 39.44 -11.57 8.14
C ASP A 56 39.70 -11.39 6.62
N ILE A 57 38.67 -11.56 5.82
CA ILE A 57 38.68 -11.35 4.37
C ILE A 57 37.69 -10.26 3.99
N GLU A 58 38.00 -9.51 2.95
CA GLU A 58 37.07 -8.54 2.38
C GLU A 58 36.03 -9.22 1.49
N TRP A 59 34.92 -8.53 1.28
CA TRP A 59 33.89 -8.96 0.35
C TRP A 59 34.47 -9.01 -1.08
N PRO A 60 34.53 -10.19 -1.72
CA PRO A 60 35.36 -10.39 -2.91
C PRO A 60 34.68 -9.96 -4.22
N TRP A 61 33.43 -9.51 -4.17
CA TRP A 61 32.61 -9.22 -5.34
C TRP A 61 32.41 -7.71 -5.53
N ALA A 62 32.23 -7.29 -6.79
CA ALA A 62 32.08 -5.86 -7.14
C ALA A 62 30.81 -5.21 -6.57
N GLN A 63 29.76 -5.99 -6.35
CA GLN A 63 28.53 -5.50 -5.72
C GLN A 63 28.77 -5.12 -4.25
N SER A 64 28.13 -4.05 -3.79
CA SER A 64 28.19 -3.69 -2.38
C SER A 64 27.38 -4.67 -1.54
N PHE A 65 28.03 -5.29 -0.53
CA PHE A 65 27.33 -6.14 0.44
C PHE A 65 26.25 -5.37 1.20
N ALA A 66 26.53 -4.13 1.61
CA ALA A 66 25.58 -3.28 2.32
C ALA A 66 24.32 -3.01 1.48
N GLN A 67 24.47 -2.74 0.17
CA GLN A 67 23.33 -2.58 -0.73
C GLN A 67 22.52 -3.87 -0.88
N LEU A 68 23.21 -5.02 -1.01
CA LEU A 68 22.56 -6.33 -1.11
C LEU A 68 21.72 -6.62 0.15
N ILE A 69 22.27 -6.36 1.34
CA ILE A 69 21.55 -6.50 2.61
C ILE A 69 20.36 -5.53 2.67
N LYS A 70 20.55 -4.28 2.24
CA LYS A 70 19.47 -3.28 2.19
C LYS A 70 18.29 -3.73 1.33
N GLU A 71 18.57 -4.31 0.16
CA GLU A 71 17.54 -4.83 -0.74
C GLU A 71 16.85 -6.07 -0.19
N THR A 72 17.61 -6.94 0.47
CA THR A 72 17.10 -8.15 1.13
C THR A 72 16.11 -7.79 2.22
N GLU A 73 16.50 -6.85 3.09
CA GLU A 73 15.65 -6.38 4.18
C GLU A 73 14.35 -5.77 3.65
N ARG A 74 14.45 -4.95 2.60
CA ARG A 74 13.28 -4.34 1.96
C ARG A 74 12.32 -5.41 1.41
N ALA A 75 12.87 -6.42 0.74
CA ALA A 75 12.11 -7.53 0.20
C ALA A 75 11.40 -8.35 1.29
N LEU A 76 12.10 -8.67 2.38
CA LEU A 76 11.54 -9.36 3.55
C LEU A 76 10.43 -8.54 4.21
N LEU A 77 10.65 -7.25 4.43
CA LEU A 77 9.69 -6.34 5.05
C LEU A 77 8.38 -6.22 4.26
N LEU A 78 8.47 -6.15 2.93
CA LEU A 78 7.32 -5.90 2.05
C LEU A 78 6.60 -7.18 1.60
N THR A 79 7.34 -8.27 1.41
CA THR A 79 6.80 -9.50 0.80
C THR A 79 6.98 -10.76 1.65
N GLY A 80 7.79 -10.71 2.72
CA GLY A 80 8.06 -11.85 3.59
C GLY A 80 9.10 -12.83 3.01
N SER A 81 9.68 -12.50 1.86
CA SER A 81 10.71 -13.31 1.19
C SER A 81 11.74 -12.45 0.47
N ALA A 82 12.97 -12.94 0.36
CA ALA A 82 13.99 -12.37 -0.50
C ALA A 82 14.82 -13.49 -1.16
N PHE A 83 15.38 -13.20 -2.33
CA PHE A 83 16.06 -14.20 -3.15
C PHE A 83 17.37 -13.64 -3.69
N TRP A 84 18.47 -14.35 -3.47
CA TRP A 84 19.74 -14.07 -4.14
C TRP A 84 20.08 -15.19 -5.11
N LEU A 85 20.11 -14.88 -6.39
CA LEU A 85 20.61 -15.80 -7.41
C LEU A 85 22.14 -15.78 -7.41
N LYS A 86 22.77 -16.94 -7.24
CA LYS A 86 24.22 -17.11 -7.37
C LYS A 86 24.62 -16.95 -8.83
N LEU A 87 25.45 -15.96 -9.12
CA LEU A 87 26.04 -15.77 -10.45
C LEU A 87 27.31 -16.60 -10.54
N LYS A 88 27.37 -17.57 -11.45
CA LYS A 88 28.52 -18.45 -11.65
C LYS A 88 29.08 -18.28 -13.06
N LYS A 89 30.41 -18.23 -13.18
CA LYS A 89 31.13 -18.34 -14.46
C LYS A 89 31.92 -19.64 -14.44
N GLY A 90 31.37 -20.69 -15.05
CA GLY A 90 31.85 -22.05 -14.84
C GLY A 90 31.64 -22.47 -13.38
N ASN A 91 32.69 -22.96 -12.72
CA ASN A 91 32.64 -23.38 -11.31
C ASN A 91 32.94 -22.25 -10.31
N VAL A 92 33.20 -21.03 -10.78
CA VAL A 92 33.55 -19.89 -9.91
C VAL A 92 32.32 -19.03 -9.64
N LEU A 93 32.01 -18.81 -8.36
CA LEU A 93 30.97 -17.88 -7.91
C LEU A 93 31.45 -16.44 -8.09
N THR A 94 30.83 -15.71 -9.02
CA THR A 94 31.20 -14.34 -9.40
C THR A 94 30.39 -13.26 -8.70
N GLY A 95 29.31 -13.62 -8.00
CA GLY A 95 28.52 -12.68 -7.21
C GLY A 95 27.09 -13.16 -6.97
N PHE A 96 26.23 -12.23 -6.58
CA PHE A 96 24.81 -12.48 -6.34
C PHE A 96 23.95 -11.41 -7.01
N GLN A 97 22.83 -11.84 -7.58
CA GLN A 97 21.79 -10.95 -8.05
C GLN A 97 20.57 -11.05 -7.13
N ALA A 98 20.17 -9.94 -6.50
CA ALA A 98 18.90 -9.87 -5.81
C ALA A 98 17.76 -9.92 -6.83
N LEU A 99 16.86 -10.91 -6.69
CA LEU A 99 15.69 -11.03 -7.54
C LEU A 99 14.49 -10.31 -6.90
N ASN A 100 13.62 -9.73 -7.73
CA ASN A 100 12.37 -9.14 -7.25
C ASN A 100 11.43 -10.26 -6.75
N PRO A 101 11.01 -10.26 -5.46
CA PRO A 101 10.14 -11.29 -4.92
C PRO A 101 8.77 -11.38 -5.62
N GLN A 102 8.24 -10.27 -6.17
CA GLN A 102 6.95 -10.29 -6.86
C GLN A 102 6.97 -11.08 -8.17
N THR A 103 8.14 -11.26 -8.77
CA THR A 103 8.29 -11.96 -10.05
C THR A 103 8.78 -13.40 -9.88
N VAL A 104 9.18 -13.78 -8.66
CA VAL A 104 9.68 -15.12 -8.34
C VAL A 104 8.54 -15.96 -7.78
N MET A 105 8.35 -17.14 -8.34
CA MET A 105 7.47 -18.18 -7.82
C MET A 105 8.31 -19.29 -7.21
N VAL A 106 7.97 -19.66 -5.98
CA VAL A 106 8.53 -20.80 -5.26
C VAL A 106 7.58 -21.98 -5.45
N LYS A 107 8.08 -23.10 -5.94
CA LYS A 107 7.33 -24.36 -6.06
C LYS A 107 8.04 -25.44 -5.27
N PHE A 108 7.27 -26.35 -4.69
CA PHE A 108 7.81 -27.48 -3.95
C PHE A 108 7.24 -28.79 -4.47
N ASP A 109 8.15 -29.74 -4.71
CA ASP A 109 7.82 -31.11 -5.03
C ASP A 109 8.26 -32.03 -3.87
N ALA A 110 7.29 -32.54 -3.13
CA ALA A 110 7.53 -33.42 -1.99
C ALA A 110 8.19 -34.76 -2.38
N SER A 111 8.05 -35.19 -3.64
CA SER A 111 8.69 -36.44 -4.11
C SER A 111 10.21 -36.35 -4.22
N GLN A 112 10.72 -35.12 -4.33
CA GLN A 112 12.15 -34.81 -4.41
C GLN A 112 12.75 -34.48 -3.03
N ALA A 113 11.93 -34.49 -1.97
CA ALA A 113 12.43 -34.28 -0.61
C ALA A 113 13.25 -35.50 -0.16
N VAL A 114 14.51 -35.26 0.21
CA VAL A 114 15.43 -36.33 0.65
C VAL A 114 15.56 -36.29 2.16
N ALA A 115 15.70 -37.46 2.80
CA ALA A 115 15.98 -37.53 4.23
C ALA A 115 17.25 -36.73 4.57
N GLY A 116 17.11 -35.69 5.42
CA GLY A 116 18.18 -34.76 5.79
C GLY A 116 18.19 -33.43 5.02
N ASN A 117 17.46 -33.32 3.90
CA ASN A 117 17.21 -32.05 3.23
C ASN A 117 15.74 -31.98 2.76
N PRO A 118 14.80 -31.59 3.64
CA PRO A 118 13.39 -31.50 3.30
C PRO A 118 13.10 -30.42 2.25
N TYR A 119 14.05 -29.50 2.02
CA TYR A 119 13.93 -28.39 1.08
C TYR A 119 14.46 -28.71 -0.32
N ALA A 120 15.05 -29.90 -0.54
CA ALA A 120 15.65 -30.28 -1.82
C ALA A 120 14.66 -30.22 -3.01
N GLY A 121 13.36 -30.39 -2.75
CA GLY A 121 12.30 -30.28 -3.75
C GLY A 121 11.87 -28.85 -4.10
N ILE A 122 12.49 -27.81 -3.52
CA ILE A 122 12.16 -26.42 -3.83
C ILE A 122 12.79 -26.01 -5.17
N THR A 123 11.96 -25.47 -6.04
CA THR A 123 12.36 -24.86 -7.32
C THR A 123 11.89 -23.42 -7.39
N PHE A 124 12.74 -22.57 -7.96
CA PHE A 124 12.47 -21.15 -8.15
C PHE A 124 12.33 -20.85 -9.65
N THR A 125 11.23 -20.19 -10.03
CA THR A 125 11.03 -19.72 -11.41
C THR A 125 10.69 -18.24 -11.38
N GLN A 126 11.31 -17.44 -12.24
CA GLN A 126 11.02 -16.02 -12.34
C GLN A 126 10.31 -15.72 -13.66
N GLN A 127 9.20 -15.01 -13.61
CA GLN A 127 8.53 -14.48 -14.78
C GLN A 127 8.75 -12.98 -14.88
N PHE A 128 9.46 -12.55 -15.92
CA PHE A 128 9.75 -11.14 -16.14
C PHE A 128 9.55 -10.78 -17.61
N ARG A 129 8.67 -9.81 -17.88
CA ARG A 129 8.35 -9.30 -19.23
C ARG A 129 7.99 -10.40 -20.24
N GLY A 130 7.24 -11.41 -19.79
CA GLY A 130 6.82 -12.53 -20.65
C GLY A 130 7.87 -13.62 -20.87
N ALA A 131 9.10 -13.43 -20.38
CA ALA A 131 10.12 -14.49 -20.35
C ALA A 131 10.09 -15.21 -19.00
N THR A 132 10.26 -16.54 -19.04
CA THR A 132 10.44 -17.36 -17.85
C THR A 132 11.92 -17.70 -17.70
N PHE A 133 12.49 -17.38 -16.55
CA PHE A 133 13.85 -17.71 -16.15
C PHE A 133 13.82 -18.79 -15.07
N GLY A 134 14.84 -19.64 -15.05
CA GLY A 134 14.90 -20.86 -14.23
C GLY A 134 14.51 -22.12 -15.04
N PRO A 135 14.11 -23.21 -14.38
CA PRO A 135 14.01 -23.37 -12.93
C PRO A 135 15.39 -23.41 -12.25
N TRP A 136 15.52 -22.71 -11.13
CA TRP A 136 16.70 -22.80 -10.26
C TRP A 136 16.40 -23.68 -9.05
N THR A 137 17.44 -24.33 -8.54
CA THR A 137 17.37 -25.18 -7.34
C THR A 137 17.80 -24.41 -6.09
N VAL A 138 17.65 -25.03 -4.91
CA VAL A 138 18.16 -24.49 -3.64
C VAL A 138 19.68 -24.26 -3.65
N ASP A 139 20.42 -24.98 -4.48
CA ASP A 139 21.87 -24.79 -4.60
C ASP A 139 22.24 -23.53 -5.39
N ASP A 140 21.32 -23.00 -6.20
CA ASP A 140 21.55 -21.82 -7.04
C ASP A 140 21.00 -20.53 -6.42
N VAL A 141 19.97 -20.63 -5.57
CA VAL A 141 19.31 -19.47 -4.95
C VAL A 141 19.45 -19.52 -3.44
N VAL A 142 19.96 -18.44 -2.85
CA VAL A 142 19.84 -18.23 -1.40
C VAL A 142 18.46 -17.66 -1.14
N TYR A 143 17.63 -18.44 -0.45
CA TYR A 143 16.27 -18.08 -0.11
C TYR A 143 16.18 -17.59 1.34
N PHE A 144 15.72 -16.35 1.52
CA PHE A 144 15.42 -15.77 2.82
C PHE A 144 13.91 -15.70 3.00
N ARG A 145 13.42 -16.06 4.18
CA ARG A 145 12.00 -15.98 4.54
C ARG A 145 11.83 -15.42 5.93
N GLU A 146 10.79 -14.63 6.10
CA GLU A 146 10.27 -14.32 7.42
C GLU A 146 9.63 -15.59 8.03
N PRO A 147 9.59 -15.72 9.36
CA PRO A 147 8.85 -16.79 10.01
C PRO A 147 7.38 -16.78 9.59
N SER A 148 6.81 -17.98 9.40
CA SER A 148 5.39 -18.16 9.15
C SER A 148 4.87 -19.33 9.97
N MET A 149 3.66 -19.15 10.52
CA MET A 149 2.95 -20.18 11.27
C MET A 149 2.01 -21.01 10.38
N THR A 150 1.85 -20.62 9.12
CA THR A 150 0.88 -21.25 8.20
C THR A 150 1.53 -22.00 7.04
N ASP A 151 2.80 -21.70 6.76
CA ASP A 151 3.54 -22.26 5.64
C ASP A 151 5.01 -22.45 6.02
N GLU A 152 5.57 -23.59 5.65
CA GLU A 152 6.96 -23.96 5.90
C GLU A 152 7.89 -23.63 4.72
N ILE A 153 7.33 -23.35 3.54
CA ILE A 153 8.04 -23.33 2.27
C ILE A 153 7.93 -21.97 1.58
N GLY A 154 6.71 -21.43 1.50
CA GLY A 154 6.46 -20.17 0.85
C GLY A 154 6.89 -18.95 1.67
N PRO A 155 6.62 -17.74 1.12
CA PRO A 155 6.99 -16.50 1.77
C PRO A 155 6.38 -16.38 3.17
N GLY A 156 7.15 -15.77 4.06
CA GLY A 156 6.74 -15.53 5.44
C GLY A 156 5.67 -14.46 5.60
N LEU A 157 5.27 -14.19 6.84
CA LEU A 157 4.43 -13.04 7.13
C LEU A 157 5.27 -11.75 7.07
N ALA A 158 5.11 -10.99 5.99
CA ALA A 158 5.76 -9.68 5.85
C ALA A 158 5.33 -8.72 6.96
N SER A 159 6.27 -7.99 7.57
CA SER A 159 5.95 -6.99 8.61
C SER A 159 5.00 -5.91 8.09
N ALA A 160 5.18 -5.46 6.84
CA ALA A 160 4.29 -4.47 6.21
C ALA A 160 2.85 -5.01 6.01
N ARG A 161 2.66 -6.33 5.93
CA ARG A 161 1.32 -6.94 5.78
C ARG A 161 0.50 -6.78 7.05
N VAL A 162 1.13 -6.84 8.22
CA VAL A 162 0.46 -6.59 9.50
C VAL A 162 0.06 -5.13 9.63
N ALA A 163 0.93 -4.21 9.18
CA ALA A 163 0.67 -2.77 9.20
C ALA A 163 -0.29 -2.30 8.09
N LEU A 164 -0.64 -3.16 7.13
CA LEU A 164 -1.38 -2.78 5.93
C LEU A 164 -2.74 -2.13 6.25
N GLN A 165 -3.48 -2.68 7.21
CA GLN A 165 -4.79 -2.13 7.58
C GLN A 165 -4.67 -0.72 8.19
N SER A 166 -3.65 -0.49 9.00
CA SER A 166 -3.37 0.83 9.57
C SER A 166 -2.95 1.82 8.49
N ALA A 167 -2.10 1.37 7.55
CA ALA A 167 -1.65 2.16 6.41
C ALA A 167 -2.82 2.53 5.48
N GLN A 168 -3.75 1.59 5.24
CA GLN A 168 -4.99 1.84 4.50
C GLN A 168 -5.84 2.91 5.17
N LEU A 169 -6.05 2.80 6.49
CA LEU A 169 -6.82 3.79 7.25
C LEU A 169 -6.20 5.19 7.12
N ALA A 170 -4.89 5.31 7.35
CA ALA A 170 -4.17 6.57 7.19
C ALA A 170 -4.33 7.16 5.78
N HIS A 171 -4.14 6.33 4.75
CA HIS A 171 -4.33 6.73 3.35
C HIS A 171 -5.75 7.25 3.07
N TYR A 172 -6.78 6.53 3.53
CA TYR A 172 -8.16 6.94 3.30
C TYR A 172 -8.55 8.21 4.07
N LEU A 173 -8.02 8.41 5.28
CA LEU A 173 -8.22 9.63 6.05
C LEU A 173 -7.57 10.83 5.37
N GLU A 174 -6.32 10.69 4.93
CA GLU A 174 -5.61 11.74 4.17
C GLU A 174 -6.36 12.08 2.89
N ARG A 175 -6.77 11.07 2.13
CA ARG A 175 -7.53 11.25 0.89
C ARG A 175 -8.89 11.91 1.12
N PHE A 176 -9.62 11.50 2.17
CA PHE A 176 -10.87 12.14 2.56
C PHE A 176 -10.64 13.61 2.89
N ALA A 177 -9.65 13.92 3.72
CA ALA A 177 -9.31 15.29 4.10
C ALA A 177 -8.95 16.13 2.88
N SER A 178 -8.04 15.65 2.01
CA SER A 178 -7.64 16.33 0.78
C SER A 178 -8.86 16.65 -0.09
N HIS A 179 -9.68 15.66 -0.44
CA HIS A 179 -10.85 15.90 -1.31
C HIS A 179 -11.90 16.78 -0.65
N PHE A 180 -12.13 16.64 0.65
CA PHE A 180 -13.07 17.47 1.39
C PHE A 180 -12.63 18.94 1.38
N PHE A 181 -11.36 19.23 1.64
CA PHE A 181 -10.82 20.60 1.62
C PHE A 181 -10.68 21.16 0.20
N GLU A 182 -10.24 20.36 -0.78
CA GLU A 182 -10.27 20.74 -2.21
C GLU A 182 -11.68 21.07 -2.68
N GLY A 183 -12.69 20.34 -2.18
CA GLY A 183 -14.10 20.58 -2.44
C GLY A 183 -14.68 21.82 -1.74
N GLY A 184 -13.87 22.61 -1.04
CA GLY A 184 -14.31 23.82 -0.33
C GLY A 184 -14.99 23.53 1.00
N ALA A 185 -14.72 22.37 1.61
CA ALA A 185 -15.27 21.94 2.90
C ALA A 185 -16.82 21.96 2.96
N GLN A 186 -17.47 21.69 1.83
CA GLN A 186 -18.92 21.73 1.72
C GLN A 186 -19.57 20.55 2.47
N PRO A 187 -20.42 20.80 3.49
CA PRO A 187 -21.13 19.73 4.18
C PRO A 187 -22.28 19.20 3.32
N VAL A 188 -22.55 17.90 3.42
CA VAL A 188 -23.71 17.28 2.78
C VAL A 188 -24.97 17.74 3.53
N THR A 189 -25.82 18.48 2.81
CA THR A 189 -27.03 19.07 3.35
C THR A 189 -28.24 18.43 2.69
N ILE A 190 -29.18 17.92 3.48
CA ILE A 190 -30.49 17.52 2.98
C ILE A 190 -31.46 18.67 3.20
N MET A 191 -32.15 19.05 2.13
CA MET A 191 -33.25 20.00 2.22
C MET A 191 -34.57 19.26 2.24
N ASN A 192 -35.34 19.48 3.30
CA ASN A 192 -36.74 19.07 3.35
C ASN A 192 -37.57 20.19 2.73
N LEU A 193 -38.28 19.86 1.65
CA LEU A 193 -39.19 20.77 0.97
C LEU A 193 -40.61 20.61 1.53
N PRO A 194 -41.41 21.69 1.58
CA PRO A 194 -42.82 21.61 1.99
C PRO A 194 -43.63 20.67 1.10
N GLU A 195 -44.59 19.93 1.67
CA GLU A 195 -45.42 18.95 0.94
C GLU A 195 -46.32 19.58 -0.14
N ASN A 196 -46.52 20.90 -0.10
CA ASN A 196 -47.40 21.65 -1.00
C ASN A 196 -46.67 22.35 -2.17
N MET A 197 -45.41 22.01 -2.44
CA MET A 197 -44.65 22.58 -3.56
C MET A 197 -45.09 21.97 -4.90
N ASP A 198 -45.33 22.82 -5.89
CA ASP A 198 -45.64 22.40 -7.27
C ASP A 198 -44.41 21.80 -7.97
N GLU A 199 -44.60 20.83 -8.87
CA GLU A 199 -43.52 20.14 -9.59
C GLU A 199 -42.69 21.12 -10.44
N ALA A 200 -43.31 22.20 -10.94
CA ALA A 200 -42.63 23.26 -11.67
C ALA A 200 -41.67 24.08 -10.77
N GLU A 201 -42.08 24.40 -9.53
CA GLU A 201 -41.22 25.05 -8.55
C GLU A 201 -40.10 24.11 -8.10
N PHE A 202 -40.40 22.82 -7.93
CA PHE A 202 -39.43 21.79 -7.59
C PHE A 202 -38.28 21.69 -8.61
N GLN A 203 -38.59 21.64 -9.91
CA GLN A 203 -37.56 21.58 -10.96
C GLN A 203 -36.75 22.87 -11.06
N ARG A 204 -37.37 24.03 -10.82
CA ARG A 204 -36.67 25.32 -10.75
C ARG A 204 -35.70 25.37 -9.57
N PHE A 205 -36.14 24.96 -8.38
CA PHE A 205 -35.28 24.86 -7.20
C PHE A 205 -34.11 23.91 -7.41
N LYS A 206 -34.36 22.74 -8.00
CA LYS A 206 -33.30 21.77 -8.34
C LYS A 206 -32.27 22.34 -9.33
N GLY A 207 -32.74 23.08 -10.33
CA GLY A 207 -31.88 23.75 -11.31
C GLY A 207 -31.07 24.91 -10.74
N GLU A 208 -31.65 25.70 -9.83
CA GLU A 208 -30.96 26.76 -9.09
C GLU A 208 -29.95 26.15 -8.10
N TRP A 209 -30.31 25.10 -7.37
CA TRP A 209 -29.43 24.40 -6.42
C TRP A 209 -28.22 23.73 -7.08
N GLY A 210 -28.41 23.12 -8.25
CA GLY A 210 -27.30 22.54 -9.02
C GLY A 210 -26.22 23.55 -9.37
N ARG A 211 -26.59 24.83 -9.55
CA ARG A 211 -25.65 25.95 -9.80
C ARG A 211 -24.86 26.38 -8.56
N PHE A 212 -25.25 25.94 -7.36
CA PHE A 212 -24.53 26.21 -6.12
C PHE A 212 -23.53 25.10 -5.73
N SER A 213 -23.43 24.01 -6.51
CA SER A 213 -22.37 23.03 -6.33
C SER A 213 -21.01 23.56 -6.83
N GLY A 214 -19.94 23.32 -6.07
CA GLY A 214 -18.56 23.70 -6.44
C GLY A 214 -17.87 24.72 -5.51
N VAL A 215 -16.53 24.70 -5.52
CA VAL A 215 -15.62 25.43 -4.62
C VAL A 215 -15.89 26.95 -4.60
N VAL A 216 -16.19 27.53 -5.75
CA VAL A 216 -16.45 28.98 -5.90
C VAL A 216 -17.82 29.38 -5.34
N ASN A 217 -18.76 28.44 -5.24
CA ASN A 217 -20.13 28.69 -4.81
C ASN A 217 -20.41 28.31 -3.35
N ALA A 218 -19.46 27.67 -2.66
CA ALA A 218 -19.54 27.32 -1.24
C ALA A 218 -19.80 28.52 -0.30
N PHE A 219 -19.45 29.73 -0.74
CA PHE A 219 -19.60 30.98 0.03
C PHE A 219 -20.76 31.87 -0.44
N ARG A 220 -21.60 31.41 -1.39
CA ARG A 220 -22.76 32.19 -1.84
C ARG A 220 -23.98 31.88 -0.98
N THR A 221 -24.41 32.87 -0.19
CA THR A 221 -25.66 32.82 0.57
C THR A 221 -26.86 32.88 -0.38
N ALA A 222 -27.68 31.82 -0.40
CA ALA A 222 -28.94 31.81 -1.13
C ALA A 222 -30.06 32.45 -0.28
N PHE A 223 -30.64 33.55 -0.77
CA PHE A 223 -31.86 34.12 -0.18
C PHE A 223 -33.07 33.50 -0.86
N VAL A 224 -33.73 32.56 -0.17
CA VAL A 224 -34.96 31.93 -0.64
C VAL A 224 -36.12 32.49 0.19
N ARG A 225 -37.14 33.08 -0.47
CA ARG A 225 -38.42 33.38 0.18
C ARG A 225 -39.25 32.11 0.24
N SER A 226 -39.23 31.42 1.38
CA SER A 226 -40.19 30.37 1.69
C SER A 226 -40.42 30.33 3.21
N PRO A 227 -41.66 30.08 3.69
CA PRO A 227 -41.99 30.21 5.11
C PRO A 227 -41.21 29.28 6.03
N GLU A 228 -40.85 28.07 5.59
CA GLU A 228 -40.11 27.10 6.42
C GLU A 228 -39.24 26.15 5.56
N ILE A 229 -38.04 26.58 5.17
CA ILE A 229 -37.02 25.66 4.65
C ILE A 229 -36.11 25.26 5.81
N LYS A 230 -36.22 24.01 6.27
CA LYS A 230 -35.31 23.42 7.28
C LYS A 230 -34.20 22.65 6.58
N ALA A 231 -33.05 23.29 6.42
CA ALA A 231 -31.84 22.63 5.97
C ALA A 231 -31.26 21.81 7.13
N THR A 232 -31.22 20.49 6.99
CA THR A 232 -30.61 19.61 7.99
C THR A 232 -29.25 19.19 7.46
N VAL A 233 -28.20 19.66 8.12
CA VAL A 233 -26.83 19.25 7.81
C VAL A 233 -26.61 17.86 8.42
N ILE A 234 -26.29 16.87 7.59
CA ILE A 234 -26.08 15.48 8.05
C ILE A 234 -24.61 15.22 8.34
N THR A 235 -23.70 15.93 7.67
CA THR A 235 -22.26 15.79 7.93
C THR A 235 -21.96 16.31 9.34
N PRO A 236 -21.39 15.47 10.24
CA PRO A 236 -20.95 15.95 11.54
C PRO A 236 -19.92 17.07 11.36
N PRO A 237 -19.90 18.10 12.20
CA PRO A 237 -18.88 19.13 12.15
C PRO A 237 -17.48 18.51 12.20
N ILE A 238 -16.53 18.99 11.39
CA ILE A 238 -15.16 18.44 11.30
C ILE A 238 -14.47 18.33 12.67
N LYS A 239 -14.76 19.27 13.56
CA LYS A 239 -14.26 19.28 14.95
C LYS A 239 -14.68 18.04 15.74
N ASP A 240 -15.83 17.46 15.40
CA ASP A 240 -16.43 16.30 16.08
C ASP A 240 -16.02 14.98 15.41
N LEU A 241 -15.37 15.03 14.23
CA LEU A 241 -14.96 13.84 13.48
C LEU A 241 -13.65 13.19 13.98
N MET A 242 -12.99 13.77 14.99
CA MET A 242 -11.79 13.20 15.65
C MET A 242 -10.72 12.65 14.68
N LEU A 243 -10.60 13.24 13.49
CA LEU A 243 -9.69 12.78 12.43
C LEU A 243 -8.21 12.75 12.85
N PRO A 244 -7.70 13.74 13.62
CA PRO A 244 -6.32 13.69 14.10
C PRO A 244 -6.05 12.51 15.05
N GLU A 245 -6.97 12.23 15.97
CA GLU A 245 -6.83 11.16 16.97
C GLU A 245 -6.92 9.76 16.35
N LEU A 246 -7.64 9.64 15.22
CA LEU A 246 -7.70 8.40 14.42
C LEU A 246 -6.43 8.18 13.60
N GLN A 247 -5.72 9.24 13.22
CA GLN A 247 -4.47 9.18 12.47
C GLN A 247 -3.25 8.91 13.36
N GLU A 248 -3.28 9.34 14.63
CA GLU A 248 -2.18 9.15 15.60
C GLU A 248 -2.15 7.76 16.26
N ARG A 249 -3.13 6.89 15.99
CA ARG A 249 -3.17 5.50 16.46
C ARG A 249 -2.30 4.56 15.64
#